data_AF-A0A699Z3X4-F1
#
_entry.id   AF-A0A699Z3X4-F1
#
_cell.length_a   1.000
_cell.length_b   1.000
_cell.length_c   1.000
_cell.angle_alpha   90.00
_cell.angle_beta   90.00
_cell.angle_gamma   90.00
#
_symmetry.space_group_name_H-M   'P 1'
#
loop_
_entity.id
_entity.type
_entity.pdbx_description
1 polymer ?
#
loop_
_entity_poly.entity_id
_entity_poly.type
_entity_poly.pdbx_seq_one_letter_code
_entity_poly.pdbx_strand_id
1 'polypeptide(L)'
;MSRALAREAADASRDRDAVTRLAADTAAYKAEVTRLTTQAHVFQALRCAATGQPLELPALHFLCGHSFNARALGDNDRECPLCAPEFK
;
A
#
# COMPACT_ATOMS: atom_id res chain seq x y z
N MET A 1 -42.56 12.14 11.70
CA MET A 1 -41.74 11.30 12.59
C MET A 1 -41.20 10.04 11.93
N SER A 2 -41.91 9.39 10.99
CA SER A 2 -41.46 8.15 10.31
C SER A 2 -40.26 8.31 9.35
N ARG A 3 -40.14 9.44 8.63
CA ARG A 3 -39.04 9.68 7.67
C ARG A 3 -37.67 9.88 8.32
N ALA A 4 -37.61 10.37 9.56
CA ALA A 4 -36.35 10.56 10.28
C ALA A 4 -35.75 9.20 10.71
N LEU A 5 -36.58 8.35 11.31
CA LEU A 5 -36.20 6.97 11.69
C LEU A 5 -35.74 6.14 10.48
N ALA A 6 -36.39 6.29 9.32
CA ALA A 6 -35.97 5.59 8.10
C ALA A 6 -34.60 6.05 7.59
N ARG A 7 -34.27 7.34 7.72
CA ARG A 7 -32.95 7.88 7.37
C ARG A 7 -31.89 7.37 8.34
N GLU A 8 -32.13 7.46 9.64
CA GLU A 8 -31.23 6.97 10.68
C GLU A 8 -30.96 5.46 10.53
N ALA A 9 -31.98 4.66 10.22
CA ALA A 9 -31.81 3.24 9.94
C ALA A 9 -30.93 2.97 8.70
N ALA A 10 -31.10 3.76 7.64
CA ALA A 10 -30.27 3.67 6.44
C ALA A 10 -28.83 4.09 6.71
N ASP A 11 -28.62 5.13 7.51
CA ASP A 11 -27.30 5.63 7.89
C ASP A 11 -26.57 4.57 8.74
N ALA A 12 -27.25 4.01 9.75
CA ALA A 12 -26.72 2.94 10.56
C ALA A 12 -26.40 1.68 9.73
N SER A 13 -27.15 1.39 8.67
CA SER A 13 -26.82 0.30 7.75
C SER A 13 -25.51 0.58 7.02
N ARG A 14 -25.34 1.78 6.45
CA ARG A 14 -24.11 2.15 5.74
C ARG A 14 -22.89 2.13 6.64
N ASP A 15 -23.04 2.57 7.89
CA ASP A 15 -21.97 2.53 8.88
C ASP A 15 -21.56 1.09 9.20
N ARG A 16 -22.52 0.17 9.37
CA ARG A 16 -22.22 -1.26 9.58
C ARG A 16 -21.51 -1.89 8.38
N ASP A 17 -21.92 -1.55 7.16
CA ASP A 17 -21.27 -2.02 5.94
C ASP A 17 -19.83 -1.48 5.85
N ALA A 18 -19.63 -0.20 6.19
CA ALA A 18 -18.31 0.42 6.23
C ALA A 18 -17.41 -0.23 7.28
N VAL A 19 -17.92 -0.47 8.49
CA VAL A 19 -17.18 -1.18 9.56
C VAL A 19 -16.78 -2.57 9.09
N THR A 20 -17.70 -3.32 8.47
CA THR A 20 -17.42 -4.66 7.98
C THR A 20 -16.31 -4.64 6.93
N ARG A 21 -16.38 -3.72 5.96
CA ARG A 21 -15.34 -3.55 4.93
C ARG A 21 -13.99 -3.18 5.54
N LEU A 22 -13.95 -2.16 6.39
CA LEU A 22 -12.72 -1.67 7.00
C LEU A 22 -12.07 -2.72 7.91
N ALA A 23 -12.88 -3.53 8.61
CA ALA A 23 -12.39 -4.64 9.42
C ALA A 23 -11.74 -5.73 8.56
N ALA A 24 -12.36 -6.07 7.42
CA ALA A 24 -11.81 -7.02 6.46
C ALA A 24 -10.50 -6.50 5.85
N ASP A 25 -10.45 -5.24 5.41
CA ASP A 25 -9.24 -4.60 4.88
C ASP A 25 -8.11 -4.59 5.93
N THR A 26 -8.44 -4.23 7.18
CA THR A 26 -7.48 -4.24 8.29
C THR A 26 -6.92 -5.64 8.55
N ALA A 27 -7.77 -6.67 8.51
CA ALA A 27 -7.32 -8.05 8.68
C ALA A 27 -6.40 -8.48 7.54
N ALA A 28 -6.73 -8.13 6.30
CA ALA A 28 -5.90 -8.39 5.12
C ALA A 28 -4.54 -7.69 5.20
N TYR A 29 -4.50 -6.41 5.58
CA TYR A 29 -3.24 -5.68 5.74
C TYR A 29 -2.36 -6.26 6.86
N LYS A 30 -2.94 -6.68 7.99
CA LYS A 30 -2.18 -7.34 9.06
C LYS A 30 -1.58 -8.66 8.61
N ALA A 31 -2.33 -9.45 7.85
CA ALA A 31 -1.84 -10.69 7.27
C ALA A 31 -0.67 -10.41 6.30
N GLU A 32 -0.80 -9.37 5.47
CA GLU A 32 0.25 -8.97 4.54
C GLU A 32 1.53 -8.47 5.24
N VAL A 33 1.40 -7.63 6.27
CA VAL A 33 2.55 -7.21 7.09
C VAL A 33 3.24 -8.42 7.73
N THR A 34 2.46 -9.37 8.25
CA THR A 34 3.00 -10.60 8.84
C THR A 34 3.75 -11.40 7.77
N ARG A 35 3.18 -11.55 6.58
CA ARG A 35 3.83 -12.24 5.45
C ARG A 35 5.14 -11.56 5.06
N LEU A 36 5.15 -10.25 4.89
CA LEU A 36 6.32 -9.47 4.47
C LEU A 36 7.45 -9.47 5.50
N THR A 37 7.13 -9.60 6.79
CA THR A 37 8.14 -9.61 7.86
C THR A 37 8.66 -11.00 8.21
N THR A 38 7.90 -12.06 7.89
CA THR A 38 8.25 -13.44 8.27
C THR A 38 8.67 -14.32 7.10
N GLN A 39 8.37 -13.94 5.87
CA GLN A 39 8.65 -14.73 4.67
C GLN A 39 9.58 -13.96 3.72
N ALA A 40 10.39 -14.71 2.97
CA ALA A 40 11.21 -14.14 1.91
C ALA A 40 10.30 -13.53 0.82
N HIS A 41 10.65 -12.32 0.38
CA HIS A 41 10.00 -11.65 -0.74
C HIS A 41 10.92 -11.68 -1.95
N VAL A 42 10.41 -12.16 -3.08
CA VAL A 42 11.18 -12.23 -4.33
C VAL A 42 10.91 -11.00 -5.18
N PHE A 43 11.96 -10.24 -5.48
CA PHE A 43 11.89 -9.13 -6.42
C PHE A 43 12.31 -9.60 -7.81
N GLN A 44 11.41 -9.44 -8.79
CA GLN A 44 11.64 -9.84 -10.19
C GLN A 44 11.83 -8.65 -11.14
N ALA A 45 11.79 -7.42 -10.61
CA ALA A 45 11.98 -6.24 -11.43
C ALA A 45 13.37 -6.24 -12.06
N LEU A 46 13.45 -5.90 -13.35
CA LEU A 46 14.70 -5.75 -14.10
C LEU A 46 14.99 -4.29 -14.48
N ARG A 47 14.04 -3.39 -14.22
CA ARG A 47 14.11 -1.97 -14.60
C ARG A 47 13.79 -1.09 -13.40
N CYS A 48 14.51 0.02 -13.32
CA CYS A 48 14.28 1.05 -12.32
C CYS A 48 12.90 1.68 -12.53
N ALA A 49 12.06 1.71 -11.50
CA ALA A 49 10.72 2.25 -11.58
C ALA A 49 10.69 3.79 -11.78
N ALA A 50 11.78 4.50 -11.44
CA ALA A 50 11.90 5.94 -11.68
C ALA A 50 12.41 6.30 -13.09
N THR A 51 13.35 5.52 -13.65
CA THR A 51 14.06 5.91 -14.88
C THR A 51 13.85 4.97 -16.07
N GLY A 52 13.25 3.79 -15.86
CA GLY A 52 13.06 2.76 -16.88
C GLY A 52 14.34 2.05 -17.35
N GLN A 53 15.51 2.53 -16.92
CA GLN A 53 16.81 1.93 -17.20
C GLN A 53 16.95 0.57 -16.50
N PRO A 54 17.81 -0.33 -16.99
CA PRO A 54 18.13 -1.57 -16.29
C PRO A 54 18.50 -1.32 -14.82
N LEU A 55 18.08 -2.23 -13.94
CA LEU A 55 18.54 -2.21 -12.55
C LEU A 55 20.02 -2.59 -12.50
N GLU A 56 20.79 -1.74 -11.83
CA GLU A 56 22.21 -1.90 -11.60
C GLU A 56 22.46 -1.89 -10.09
N LEU A 57 23.43 -2.67 -9.64
CA LEU A 57 23.80 -2.70 -8.24
C LEU A 57 24.61 -1.44 -7.86
N PRO A 58 24.37 -0.85 -6.67
CA PRO A 58 23.35 -1.24 -5.69
C PRO A 58 21.94 -0.82 -6.11
N ALA A 59 20.99 -1.75 -5.96
CA ALA A 59 19.56 -1.52 -6.16
C ALA A 59 18.84 -1.48 -4.81
N LEU A 60 17.86 -0.60 -4.68
CA LEU A 60 16.96 -0.54 -3.53
C LEU A 60 15.59 -1.11 -3.92
N HIS A 61 15.09 -2.00 -3.07
CA HIS A 61 13.82 -2.68 -3.25
C HIS A 61 12.88 -2.33 -2.09
N PHE A 62 11.72 -1.78 -2.40
CA PHE A 62 10.67 -1.53 -1.42
C PHE A 62 9.67 -2.68 -1.40
N LEU A 63 9.16 -3.03 -0.22
CA LEU A 63 8.20 -4.13 -0.06
C LEU A 63 6.86 -3.92 -0.79
N CYS A 64 6.60 -2.71 -1.31
CA CYS A 64 5.51 -2.46 -2.26
C CYS A 64 5.77 -3.03 -3.67
N GLY A 65 6.94 -3.63 -3.91
CA GLY A 65 7.34 -4.28 -5.16
C GLY A 65 8.16 -3.38 -6.11
N HIS A 66 8.23 -2.08 -5.85
CA HIS A 66 9.01 -1.16 -6.67
C HIS A 66 10.50 -1.24 -6.37
N SER A 67 11.29 -1.25 -7.44
CA SER A 67 12.75 -1.38 -7.40
C SER A 67 13.40 -0.22 -8.13
N PHE A 68 14.49 0.30 -7.57
CA PHE A 68 15.16 1.50 -8.06
C PHE A 68 16.67 1.34 -8.06
N ASN A 69 17.35 2.00 -8.98
CA ASN A 69 18.78 2.21 -8.89
C ASN A 69 19.07 3.16 -7.73
N ALA A 70 20.06 2.88 -6.87
CA ALA A 70 20.37 3.75 -5.72
C ALA A 70 20.59 5.21 -6.14
N ARG A 71 21.27 5.44 -7.27
CA ARG A 71 21.49 6.77 -7.85
C ARG A 71 20.20 7.54 -8.21
N ALA A 72 19.08 6.85 -8.41
CA ALA A 72 17.82 7.48 -8.77
C ALA A 72 17.03 7.99 -7.54
N LEU A 73 17.41 7.56 -6.34
CA LEU A 73 16.73 7.93 -5.09
C LEU A 73 17.40 9.10 -4.37
N GLY A 74 18.67 9.40 -4.66
CA GLY A 74 19.41 10.46 -3.96
C GLY A 74 19.44 10.19 -2.46
N ASP A 75 19.02 11.18 -1.66
CA ASP A 75 18.90 11.07 -0.19
C ASP A 75 17.57 10.47 0.27
N ASN A 76 16.63 10.16 -0.64
CA ASN A 76 15.31 9.62 -0.30
C ASN A 76 15.27 8.09 -0.47
N ASP A 77 15.90 7.38 0.46
CA ASP A 77 15.97 5.90 0.49
C ASP A 77 14.99 5.24 1.47
N ARG A 78 14.22 6.05 2.22
CA ARG A 78 13.34 5.56 3.30
C ARG A 78 11.97 5.15 2.83
N GLU A 79 11.46 5.80 1.78
CA GLU A 79 10.10 5.59 1.30
C GLU A 79 10.08 5.43 -0.23
N CYS A 80 9.12 4.65 -0.72
CA CYS A 80 8.96 4.47 -2.16
C CYS A 80 8.37 5.75 -2.77
N PRO A 81 9.06 6.43 -3.71
CA PRO A 81 8.59 7.69 -4.29
C PRO A 81 7.31 7.55 -5.13
N LEU A 82 6.91 6.31 -5.48
CA LEU A 82 5.66 6.05 -6.22
C LEU A 82 4.47 5.74 -5.30
N CYS A 83 4.72 5.46 -4.02
CA CYS A 83 3.68 5.04 -3.08
C CYS A 83 3.57 5.93 -1.84
N ALA A 84 4.59 6.75 -1.57
CA ALA A 84 4.59 7.69 -0.46
C ALA A 84 3.41 8.67 -0.59
N PRO A 85 2.79 9.07 0.53
CA PRO A 85 1.58 9.88 0.55
C PRO A 85 1.77 11.27 -0.07
N GLU A 86 3.01 11.77 -0.17
CA GLU A 86 3.37 13.00 -0.87
C GLU A 86 3.18 12.94 -2.41
N PHE A 87 2.94 11.75 -2.97
CA PHE A 87 2.65 11.53 -4.40
C PHE A 87 1.24 10.96 -4.67
N LYS A 88 0.32 11.03 -3.69
CA LYS A 88 -1.06 10.54 -3.82
C LYS A 88 -2.10 11.67 -3.90
#